data_AF-A0A258YTY2-F1
#
_entry.id   AF-A0A258YTY2-F1
#
_cell.length_a   1.000
_cell.length_b   1.000
_cell.length_c   1.000
_cell.angle_alpha   90.00
_cell.angle_beta   90.00
_cell.angle_gamma   90.00
#
_symmetry.space_group_name_H-M   'P 1'
#
loop_
_entity.id
_entity.type
_entity.pdbx_description
1 polymer ?
#
loop_
_entity_poly.entity_id
_entity_poly.type
_entity_poly.pdbx_seq_one_letter_code
_entity_poly.pdbx_strand_id
1 'polypeptide(L)'
;MSLILSFRQRVEIQSFAPFVMLILPLAAQTFFHTYRIRLKIFRKRYQLLFYTALVILVVNTLVVFFNQHFYRFLKDPTRHFSYPMHVMKELAAQLQRKDIVCIHTDDEKVQLRLRFYGISECYKAVLSEEPREEFDKVTIRYNKTPIYIGYVTKVRN
;
A
#
# COMPACT_ATOMS: atom_id res chain seq x y z
N MET A 1 -25.84 27.51 31.75
CA MET A 1 -26.76 27.89 32.86
C MET A 1 -27.99 28.66 32.38
N SER A 2 -27.89 29.61 31.44
CA SER A 2 -29.05 30.39 30.93
C SER A 2 -30.11 29.57 30.17
N LEU A 3 -29.69 28.55 29.40
CA LEU A 3 -30.62 27.69 28.63
C LEU A 3 -31.59 26.88 29.51
N ILE A 4 -31.17 26.48 30.72
CA ILE A 4 -31.99 25.67 31.63
C ILE A 4 -33.10 26.52 32.27
N LEU A 5 -32.84 27.81 32.52
CA LEU A 5 -33.82 28.76 33.05
C LEU A 5 -34.89 29.17 32.01
N SER A 6 -34.56 29.11 30.72
CA SER A 6 -35.48 29.46 29.61
C SER A 6 -36.65 28.48 29.46
N PHE A 7 -36.50 27.22 29.89
CA PHE A 7 -37.56 26.19 29.74
C PHE A 7 -38.81 26.46 30.60
N ARG A 8 -38.72 27.32 31.61
CA ARG A 8 -39.86 27.70 32.46
C ARG A 8 -40.66 28.87 31.89
N GLN A 9 -40.18 29.49 30.82
CA GLN A 9 -40.84 30.61 30.15
C GLN A 9 -41.92 30.07 29.19
N ARG A 10 -43.17 30.52 29.35
CA ARG A 10 -44.23 30.19 28.40
C ARG A 10 -43.93 30.90 27.08
N VAL A 11 -43.36 30.15 26.15
CA VAL A 11 -43.08 30.64 24.80
C VAL A 11 -44.39 30.58 24.02
N GLU A 12 -44.81 31.71 23.43
CA GLU A 12 -46.00 31.75 22.58
C GLU A 12 -45.76 30.90 21.33
N ILE A 13 -46.33 29.69 21.30
CA ILE A 13 -46.16 28.71 20.22
C ILE A 13 -46.59 29.29 18.86
N GLN A 14 -47.52 30.26 18.86
CA GLN A 14 -47.94 31.00 17.67
C GLN A 14 -46.81 31.77 16.99
N SER A 15 -45.85 32.31 17.75
CA SER A 15 -44.68 32.99 17.17
C SER A 15 -43.75 32.02 16.41
N PHE A 16 -43.87 30.71 16.65
CA PHE A 16 -43.10 29.66 15.97
C PHE A 16 -43.85 29.01 14.80
N ALA A 17 -45.16 29.21 14.68
CA ALA A 17 -45.99 28.65 13.63
C ALA A 17 -45.45 28.85 12.19
N PRO A 18 -45.00 30.05 11.78
CA PRO A 18 -44.45 30.24 10.42
C PRO A 18 -43.17 29.44 10.18
N PHE A 19 -42.30 29.30 11.18
CA PHE A 19 -41.08 28.48 11.07
C PHE A 19 -41.43 26.99 10.95
N VAL A 20 -42.39 26.51 11.74
CA VAL A 20 -42.84 25.11 11.71
C VAL A 20 -43.53 24.79 10.38
N MET A 21 -44.34 25.69 9.83
CA MET A 21 -44.94 25.55 8.50
C MET A 21 -43.90 25.40 7.39
N LEU A 22 -42.78 26.11 7.48
CA LEU A 22 -41.68 26.01 6.53
C LEU A 22 -40.89 24.70 6.68
N ILE A 23 -40.64 24.27 7.91
CA ILE A 23 -39.79 23.10 8.21
C ILE A 23 -40.53 21.78 7.98
N LEU A 24 -41.84 21.72 8.25
CA LEU A 24 -42.66 20.51 8.08
C LEU A 24 -42.55 19.84 6.69
N PRO A 25 -42.75 20.54 5.56
CA PRO A 25 -42.64 19.91 4.24
C PRO A 25 -41.20 19.47 3.95
N LEU A 26 -40.21 20.20 4.42
CA LEU A 26 -38.79 19.85 4.24
C LEU A 26 -38.42 18.60 5.07
N ALA A 27 -38.92 18.51 6.29
CA ALA A 27 -38.78 17.34 7.16
C ALA A 27 -39.51 16.13 6.57
N ALA A 28 -40.68 16.31 5.97
CA ALA A 28 -41.40 15.24 5.29
C ALA A 28 -40.63 14.72 4.06
N GLN A 29 -40.09 15.61 3.21
CA GLN A 29 -39.28 15.21 2.06
C GLN A 29 -38.03 14.42 2.47
N THR A 30 -37.30 14.90 3.47
CA THR A 30 -36.11 14.21 3.99
C THR A 30 -36.47 12.87 4.67
N PHE A 31 -37.62 12.79 5.33
CA PHE A 31 -38.16 11.55 5.87
C PHE A 31 -38.46 10.54 4.77
N PHE A 32 -39.19 10.92 3.72
CA PHE A 32 -39.50 10.03 2.60
C PHE A 32 -38.24 9.58 1.83
N HIS A 33 -37.26 10.48 1.66
CA HIS A 33 -35.98 10.16 1.04
C HIS A 33 -35.22 9.10 1.85
N THR A 34 -35.12 9.31 3.18
CA THR A 34 -34.50 8.35 4.11
C THR A 34 -35.27 7.03 4.19
N TYR A 35 -36.61 7.09 4.14
CA TYR A 35 -37.48 5.90 4.18
C TYR A 35 -37.29 5.01 2.95
N ARG A 36 -37.15 5.61 1.75
CA ARG A 36 -36.89 4.88 0.50
C ARG A 36 -35.62 4.03 0.56
N ILE A 37 -34.59 4.48 1.29
CA ILE A 37 -33.32 3.77 1.48
C ILE A 37 -33.49 2.56 2.44
N ARG A 38 -34.46 2.60 3.36
CA ARG A 38 -34.75 1.49 4.30
C ARG A 38 -35.54 0.34 3.66
N LEU A 39 -36.34 0.62 2.62
CA LEU A 39 -37.11 -0.38 1.88
C LEU A 39 -36.18 -1.40 1.17
N LYS A 40 -36.39 -2.70 1.47
CA LYS A 40 -35.59 -3.83 0.95
C LYS A 40 -35.41 -3.83 -0.58
N ILE A 41 -36.39 -3.33 -1.33
CA ILE A 41 -36.41 -3.29 -2.80
C ILE A 41 -35.34 -2.34 -3.38
N PHE A 42 -35.08 -1.19 -2.75
CA PHE A 42 -34.08 -0.23 -3.24
C PHE A 42 -32.64 -0.56 -2.78
N ARG A 43 -32.49 -1.53 -1.86
CA ARG A 43 -31.17 -1.94 -1.33
C ARG A 43 -30.35 -2.75 -2.35
N LYS A 44 -31.00 -3.40 -3.31
CA LYS A 44 -30.36 -4.27 -4.31
C LYS A 44 -29.29 -3.55 -5.15
N ARG A 45 -29.54 -2.30 -5.56
CA ARG A 45 -28.59 -1.52 -6.37
C ARG A 45 -27.34 -1.12 -5.56
N TYR A 46 -27.53 -0.71 -4.30
CA TYR A 46 -26.42 -0.40 -3.39
C TYR A 46 -25.62 -1.65 -3.00
N GLN A 47 -26.29 -2.79 -2.79
CA GLN A 47 -25.63 -4.07 -2.55
C GLN A 47 -24.81 -4.51 -3.77
N LEU A 48 -25.34 -4.35 -4.99
CA LEU A 48 -24.59 -4.62 -6.21
C LEU A 48 -23.33 -3.77 -6.29
N LEU A 49 -23.44 -2.45 -6.09
CA LEU A 49 -22.29 -1.55 -6.07
C LEU A 49 -21.25 -1.94 -5.02
N PHE A 50 -21.71 -2.29 -3.81
CA PHE A 50 -20.84 -2.76 -2.74
C PHE A 50 -20.11 -4.05 -3.12
N TYR A 51 -20.83 -5.06 -3.64
CA TYR A 51 -20.20 -6.31 -4.09
C TYR A 51 -19.25 -6.07 -5.26
N THR A 52 -19.57 -5.18 -6.21
CA THR A 52 -18.65 -4.86 -7.31
C THR A 52 -17.37 -4.19 -6.79
N ALA A 53 -17.47 -3.26 -5.84
CA ALA A 53 -16.31 -2.63 -5.24
C ALA A 53 -15.46 -3.65 -4.46
N LEU A 54 -16.12 -4.55 -3.72
CA LEU A 54 -15.46 -5.60 -2.95
C LEU A 54 -14.74 -6.61 -3.87
N VAL A 55 -15.38 -7.02 -4.98
CA VAL A 55 -14.76 -7.90 -5.97
C VAL A 55 -13.56 -7.23 -6.62
N ILE A 56 -13.67 -5.96 -7.03
CA ILE A 56 -12.53 -5.20 -7.61
C ILE A 56 -11.38 -5.13 -6.61
N LEU A 57 -11.66 -4.88 -5.33
CA LEU A 57 -10.64 -4.82 -4.29
C LEU A 57 -9.94 -6.18 -4.09
N VAL A 58 -10.71 -7.26 -4.03
CA VAL A 58 -10.17 -8.62 -3.90
C VAL A 58 -9.30 -8.96 -5.10
N VAL A 59 -9.77 -8.68 -6.32
CA VAL A 59 -9.00 -8.92 -7.55
C VAL A 59 -7.68 -8.14 -7.53
N ASN A 60 -7.70 -6.84 -7.20
CA ASN A 60 -6.47 -6.04 -7.08
C ASN A 60 -5.50 -6.63 -6.05
N THR A 61 -6.02 -7.05 -4.90
CA THR A 61 -5.22 -7.66 -3.84
C THR A 61 -4.57 -8.96 -4.33
N LEU A 62 -5.34 -9.83 -4.98
CA LEU A 62 -4.83 -11.06 -5.57
C LEU A 62 -3.76 -10.77 -6.63
N VAL A 63 -3.96 -9.79 -7.52
CA VAL A 63 -2.96 -9.39 -8.52
C VAL A 63 -1.64 -8.99 -7.86
N VAL A 64 -1.69 -8.23 -6.75
CA VAL A 64 -0.49 -7.85 -6.00
C VAL A 64 0.22 -9.06 -5.38
N PHE A 65 -0.53 -10.01 -4.81
CA PHE A 65 0.04 -11.24 -4.26
C PHE A 65 0.64 -12.14 -5.34
N PHE A 66 -0.06 -12.32 -6.47
CA PHE A 66 0.42 -13.14 -7.58
C PHE A 66 1.50 -12.46 -8.42
N ASN A 67 1.76 -11.17 -8.20
CA ASN A 67 2.78 -10.39 -8.91
C ASN A 67 4.15 -11.10 -8.95
N GLN A 68 4.52 -11.76 -7.85
CA GLN A 68 5.77 -12.50 -7.73
C GLN A 68 5.80 -13.79 -8.57
N HIS A 69 4.64 -14.40 -8.85
CA HIS A 69 4.58 -15.60 -9.69
C HIS A 69 4.71 -15.28 -11.19
N PHE A 70 4.42 -14.04 -11.61
CA PHE A 70 4.57 -13.63 -13.00
C PHE A 70 6.02 -13.58 -13.49
N TYR A 71 7.02 -13.51 -12.59
CA TYR A 71 8.44 -13.57 -12.96
C TYR A 71 8.83 -14.83 -13.75
N ARG A 72 8.06 -15.93 -13.66
CA ARG A 72 8.29 -17.15 -14.45
C ARG A 72 7.95 -16.98 -15.93
N PHE A 73 7.00 -16.10 -16.24
CA PHE A 73 6.47 -15.92 -17.60
C PHE A 73 7.06 -14.71 -18.31
N LEU A 74 7.76 -13.83 -17.59
CA LEU A 74 8.47 -12.71 -18.17
C LEU A 74 9.80 -13.18 -18.78
N LYS A 75 10.04 -12.82 -20.04
CA LYS A 75 11.34 -13.02 -20.72
C LYS A 75 12.46 -12.20 -20.07
N ASP A 76 12.14 -10.97 -19.65
CA ASP A 76 13.06 -10.06 -18.97
C ASP A 76 12.50 -9.65 -17.59
N PRO A 77 13.06 -10.13 -16.47
CA PRO A 77 12.56 -9.81 -15.13
C PRO A 77 12.86 -8.36 -14.72
N THR A 78 13.89 -7.73 -15.32
CA THR A 78 14.36 -6.37 -15.00
C THR A 78 13.38 -5.26 -15.40
N ARG A 79 12.48 -5.52 -16.37
CA ARG A 79 11.47 -4.55 -16.83
C ARG A 79 10.24 -4.47 -15.93
N HIS A 80 10.15 -5.33 -14.93
CA HIS A 80 8.97 -5.43 -14.07
C HIS A 80 8.99 -4.39 -12.94
N PHE A 81 7.87 -3.73 -12.68
CA PHE A 81 7.81 -2.59 -11.76
C PHE A 81 8.25 -2.93 -10.32
N SER A 82 8.00 -4.15 -9.85
CA SER A 82 8.33 -4.58 -8.49
C SER A 82 9.72 -5.22 -8.38
N TYR A 83 10.42 -5.44 -9.50
CA TYR A 83 11.76 -6.03 -9.56
C TYR A 83 12.77 -5.36 -8.61
N PRO A 84 13.00 -4.03 -8.67
CA PRO A 84 14.02 -3.41 -7.82
C PRO A 84 13.72 -3.53 -6.32
N MET A 85 12.44 -3.64 -5.94
CA MET A 85 12.06 -3.74 -4.53
C MET A 85 12.28 -5.16 -3.98
N HIS A 86 11.83 -6.18 -4.73
CA HIS A 86 12.01 -7.58 -4.33
C HIS A 86 13.48 -8.00 -4.32
N VAL A 87 14.23 -7.64 -5.37
CA VAL A 87 15.64 -8.02 -5.50
C VAL A 87 16.48 -7.45 -4.36
N MET A 88 16.28 -6.17 -4.00
CA MET A 88 17.05 -5.54 -2.92
C MET A 88 16.75 -6.13 -1.54
N LYS A 89 15.50 -6.50 -1.28
CA LYS A 89 15.11 -7.19 -0.03
C LYS A 89 15.83 -8.54 0.08
N GLU A 90 15.84 -9.32 -1.00
CA GLU A 90 16.51 -10.62 -1.02
C GLU A 90 18.03 -10.50 -0.91
N LEU A 91 18.60 -9.53 -1.63
CA LEU A 91 20.03 -9.23 -1.57
C LEU A 91 20.44 -8.91 -0.14
N ALA A 92 19.73 -7.99 0.51
CA ALA A 92 19.99 -7.63 1.91
C ALA A 92 19.88 -8.85 2.85
N ALA A 93 18.88 -9.70 2.68
CA ALA A 93 18.73 -10.91 3.48
C ALA A 93 19.89 -11.91 3.26
N GLN A 94 20.37 -12.07 2.03
CA GLN A 94 21.53 -12.93 1.73
C GLN A 94 22.82 -12.36 2.32
N LEU A 95 23.01 -11.05 2.26
CA LEU A 95 24.17 -10.36 2.82
C LEU A 95 24.21 -10.47 4.34
N GLN A 96 23.06 -10.28 5.00
CA GLN A 96 22.93 -10.47 6.45
C GLN A 96 23.21 -11.91 6.86
N ARG A 97 22.79 -12.91 6.08
CA ARG A 97 23.14 -14.33 6.32
C ARG A 97 24.63 -14.62 6.19
N LYS A 98 25.38 -13.78 5.48
CA LYS A 98 26.84 -13.85 5.34
C LYS A 98 27.58 -12.94 6.34
N ASP A 99 26.87 -12.41 7.35
CA ASP A 99 27.37 -11.45 8.34
C ASP A 99 27.92 -10.15 7.73
N ILE A 100 27.44 -9.77 6.52
CA ILE A 100 27.80 -8.53 5.86
C ILE A 100 26.75 -7.47 6.19
N VAL A 101 27.09 -6.55 7.09
CA VAL A 101 26.20 -5.48 7.59
C VAL A 101 26.38 -4.16 6.82
N CYS A 102 27.47 -4.03 6.05
CA CYS A 102 27.78 -2.81 5.33
C CYS A 102 28.48 -3.09 3.99
N ILE A 103 28.11 -2.32 2.97
CA ILE A 103 28.57 -2.44 1.58
C ILE A 103 28.55 -1.05 0.92
N HIS A 104 29.50 -0.81 0.02
CA HIS A 104 29.51 0.33 -0.90
C HIS A 104 29.14 -0.13 -2.31
N THR A 105 28.30 0.64 -3.00
CA THR A 105 27.99 0.45 -4.42
C THR A 105 28.06 1.80 -5.15
N ASP A 106 28.46 1.76 -6.42
CA ASP A 106 28.62 2.96 -7.24
C ASP A 106 27.25 3.60 -7.60
N ASP A 107 26.15 2.83 -7.59
CA ASP A 107 24.80 3.34 -7.84
C ASP A 107 24.11 3.80 -6.55
N GLU A 108 23.97 5.12 -6.39
CA GLU A 108 23.30 5.77 -5.27
C GLU A 108 21.89 5.20 -5.01
N LYS A 109 21.14 4.86 -6.07
CA LYS A 109 19.78 4.32 -5.94
C LYS A 109 19.79 2.93 -5.32
N VAL A 110 20.79 2.12 -5.64
CA VAL A 110 20.95 0.77 -5.06
C VAL A 110 21.40 0.89 -3.60
N GLN A 111 22.33 1.80 -3.31
CA GLN A 111 22.79 2.09 -1.94
C GLN A 111 21.63 2.52 -1.03
N LEU A 112 20.77 3.45 -1.49
CA LEU A 112 19.58 3.90 -0.76
C LEU A 112 18.61 2.75 -0.47
N ARG A 113 18.36 1.87 -1.45
CA ARG A 113 17.47 0.72 -1.28
C ARG A 113 18.04 -0.31 -0.30
N LEU A 114 19.33 -0.58 -0.36
CA LEU A 114 20.02 -1.47 0.58
C LEU A 114 19.98 -0.91 2.01
N ARG A 115 20.15 0.41 2.16
CA ARG A 115 20.02 1.12 3.44
C ARG A 115 18.63 0.99 4.05
N PHE A 116 17.58 1.04 3.22
CA PHE A 116 16.20 0.79 3.67
C PHE A 116 16.03 -0.60 4.31
N TYR A 117 16.80 -1.60 3.86
CA TYR A 117 16.79 -2.96 4.41
C TYR A 117 17.86 -3.22 5.48
N GLY A 118 18.54 -2.18 5.97
CA GLY A 118 19.48 -2.28 7.09
C GLY A 118 20.93 -2.59 6.71
N ILE A 119 21.30 -2.53 5.42
CA ILE A 119 22.70 -2.59 4.99
C ILE A 119 23.26 -1.17 4.90
N SER A 120 24.22 -0.84 5.75
CA SER A 120 24.83 0.50 5.81
C SER A 120 25.92 0.70 4.75
N GLU A 121 26.29 1.95 4.47
CA GLU A 121 27.37 2.25 3.54
C GLU A 121 28.75 2.09 4.21
N CYS A 122 29.64 1.30 3.61
CA CYS A 122 31.03 1.22 4.03
C CYS A 122 31.95 0.71 2.92
N TYR A 123 33.21 1.14 2.93
CA TYR A 123 34.22 0.69 1.96
C TYR A 123 34.86 -0.68 2.30
N LYS A 124 34.27 -1.47 3.20
CA LYS A 124 34.81 -2.80 3.57
C LYS A 124 34.44 -3.88 2.54
N ALA A 125 33.32 -3.71 1.85
CA ALA A 125 32.85 -4.61 0.82
C ALA A 125 32.23 -3.81 -0.32
N VAL A 126 32.53 -4.20 -1.57
CA VAL A 126 32.03 -3.50 -2.77
C VAL A 126 31.09 -4.42 -3.52
N LEU A 127 29.91 -3.92 -3.86
CA LEU A 127 28.95 -4.60 -4.74
C LEU A 127 29.03 -4.01 -6.14
N SER A 128 29.35 -4.87 -7.11
CA SER A 128 29.40 -4.53 -8.53
C SER A 128 28.53 -5.49 -9.35
N GLU A 129 27.88 -4.98 -10.40
CA GLU A 129 27.10 -5.79 -11.34
C GLU A 129 27.99 -6.45 -12.41
N GLU A 130 29.20 -5.91 -12.61
CA GLU A 130 30.18 -6.43 -13.56
C GLU A 130 31.09 -7.49 -12.91
N PRO A 131 31.34 -8.62 -13.60
CA PRO A 131 32.25 -9.64 -13.10
C PRO A 131 33.69 -9.12 -13.06
N ARG A 132 34.36 -9.26 -11.92
CA ARG A 132 35.80 -9.10 -11.76
C ARG A 132 36.35 -10.33 -11.06
N GLU A 133 37.58 -10.74 -11.39
CA GLU A 133 38.11 -12.07 -11.05
C GLU A 133 38.24 -12.37 -9.54
N GLU A 134 38.22 -11.36 -8.67
CA GLU A 134 38.30 -11.50 -7.20
C GLU A 134 36.95 -11.49 -6.47
N PHE A 135 35.82 -11.49 -7.18
CA PHE A 135 34.50 -11.28 -6.57
C PHE A 135 33.77 -12.59 -6.27
N ASP A 136 33.30 -12.73 -5.02
CA ASP A 136 32.38 -13.79 -4.63
C ASP A 136 31.03 -13.55 -5.33
N LYS A 137 30.61 -14.52 -6.14
CA LYS A 137 29.34 -14.47 -6.86
C LYS A 137 28.16 -14.64 -5.91
N VAL A 138 27.34 -13.60 -5.77
CA VAL A 138 26.08 -13.63 -5.04
C VAL A 138 24.94 -13.72 -6.06
N THR A 139 24.42 -14.93 -6.25
CA THR A 139 23.29 -15.16 -7.16
C THR A 139 21.99 -15.25 -6.38
N ILE A 140 21.04 -14.38 -6.71
CA ILE A 140 19.68 -14.44 -6.19
C ILE A 140 18.85 -15.31 -7.13
N ARG A 141 18.44 -16.48 -6.63
CA ARG A 141 17.65 -17.46 -7.38
C ARG A 141 16.24 -17.54 -6.80
N TYR A 142 15.26 -17.38 -7.66
CA TYR A 142 13.86 -17.62 -7.35
C TYR A 142 13.38 -18.84 -8.12
N ASN A 143 12.94 -19.88 -7.41
CA ASN A 143 12.37 -21.08 -8.01
C ASN A 143 13.16 -21.61 -9.24
N LYS A 144 14.50 -21.65 -9.10
CA LYS A 144 15.50 -22.11 -10.08
C LYS A 144 15.88 -21.15 -11.23
N THR A 145 15.29 -19.95 -11.34
CA THR A 145 15.77 -18.93 -12.29
C THR A 145 16.65 -17.89 -11.56
N PRO A 146 17.85 -17.58 -12.07
CA PRO A 146 18.66 -16.47 -11.56
C PRO A 146 17.99 -15.16 -11.99
N ILE A 147 17.46 -14.42 -11.02
CA ILE A 147 16.78 -13.14 -11.29
C ILE A 147 17.77 -11.97 -11.20
N TYR A 148 18.80 -12.10 -10.35
CA TYR A 148 19.86 -11.11 -10.21
C TYR A 148 21.20 -11.79 -9.93
N ILE A 149 22.26 -11.28 -10.56
CA ILE A 149 23.64 -11.72 -10.37
C ILE A 149 24.41 -10.48 -9.91
N GLY A 150 24.83 -10.46 -8.65
CA GLY A 150 25.71 -9.43 -8.11
C GLY A 150 27.05 -10.06 -7.69
N TYR A 151 28.12 -9.29 -7.78
CA TYR A 151 29.47 -9.70 -7.41
C TYR A 151 29.88 -8.90 -6.18
N VAL A 152 30.34 -9.56 -5.11
CA VAL A 152 30.78 -8.91 -3.87
C VAL A 152 32.24 -9.26 -3.59
N THR A 153 33.12 -8.26 -3.42
CA THR A 153 34.44 -8.48 -2.79
C THR A 153 34.43 -7.96 -1.37
N LYS A 154 35.31 -8.55 -0.54
CA LYS A 154 35.88 -7.83 0.59
C LYS A 154 37.03 -6.99 0.06
N VAL A 155 37.04 -5.69 0.37
CA VAL A 155 38.19 -4.84 0.08
C VAL A 155 39.32 -5.32 0.99
N ARG A 156 40.35 -5.93 0.37
CA ARG A 156 41.55 -6.35 1.08
C ARG A 156 42.37 -5.09 1.36
N ASN A 157 42.46 -4.74 2.64
CA ASN A 157 43.37 -3.69 3.11
C ASN A 157 44.78 -4.26 3.26
#